data_AF-A0A3D6EQE3-F1
#
_entry.id   AF-A0A3D6EQE3-F1
#
_cell.length_a   1.000
_cell.length_b   1.000
_cell.length_c   1.000
_cell.angle_alpha   90.00
_cell.angle_beta   90.00
_cell.angle_gamma   90.00
#
_symmetry.space_group_name_H-M   'P 1'
#
loop_
_entity.id
_entity.type
_entity.pdbx_description
1 polymer ?
#
loop_
_entity_poly.entity_id
_entity_poly.type
_entity_poly.pdbx_seq_one_letter_code
_entity_poly.pdbx_strand_id
1 'polypeptide(L)'
;MKSEQLIQDLIEQTRQILNKAKRLEGLDTTTLTWRHEQNAWNILECLEHLNLYGDYYLPEIEQSIKKSTTKSVTDFKSGWLGN
;
A
#
# COMPACT_ATOMS: atom_id res chain seq x y z
N MET A 1 -13.72 -13.08 11.09
CA MET A 1 -12.25 -13.09 11.26
C MET A 1 -11.92 -12.27 12.48
N LYS A 2 -10.88 -12.60 13.25
CA LYS A 2 -10.48 -11.73 14.37
C LYS A 2 -9.81 -10.47 13.82
N SER A 3 -10.13 -9.30 14.36
CA SER A 3 -9.57 -8.02 13.88
C SER A 3 -8.04 -8.02 13.94
N GLU A 4 -7.46 -8.63 14.98
CA GLU A 4 -6.01 -8.79 15.11
C GLU A 4 -5.41 -9.68 14.00
N GLN A 5 -6.11 -10.74 13.61
CA GLN A 5 -5.67 -11.62 12.53
C GLN A 5 -5.62 -10.86 11.20
N LEU A 6 -6.67 -10.08 10.90
CA LEU A 6 -6.68 -9.22 9.71
C LEU A 6 -5.50 -8.24 9.71
N ILE A 7 -5.24 -7.57 10.84
CA ILE A 7 -4.13 -6.63 10.95
C ILE A 7 -2.78 -7.33 10.68
N GLN A 8 -2.57 -8.53 11.23
CA GLN A 8 -1.35 -9.30 10.96
C GLN A 8 -1.23 -9.68 9.48
N ASP A 9 -2.33 -10.12 8.86
CA ASP A 9 -2.35 -10.48 7.44
C ASP A 9 -2.04 -9.27 6.55
N LEU A 10 -2.56 -8.08 6.88
CA LEU A 10 -2.27 -6.83 6.15
C LEU A 10 -0.82 -6.37 6.35
N ILE A 11 -0.27 -6.50 7.56
CA ILE A 11 1.14 -6.21 7.84
C ILE A 11 2.04 -7.14 7.01
N GLU A 12 1.74 -8.43 6.98
CA GLU A 12 2.55 -9.40 6.24
C GLU A 12 2.48 -9.17 4.73
N GLN A 13 1.29 -8.89 4.19
CA GLN A 13 1.14 -8.49 2.79
C GLN A 13 1.97 -7.25 2.47
N THR A 14 1.93 -6.24 3.34
CA THR A 14 2.73 -5.01 3.17
C THR A 14 4.23 -5.32 3.14
N ARG A 15 4.72 -6.17 4.06
CA ARG A 15 6.12 -6.62 4.06
C ARG A 15 6.52 -7.34 2.78
N GLN A 16 5.65 -8.20 2.25
CA GLN A 16 5.91 -8.90 0.99
C GLN A 16 5.98 -7.94 -0.21
N ILE A 17 5.10 -6.94 -0.24
CA ILE A 17 5.13 -5.89 -1.27
C ILE A 17 6.42 -5.07 -1.17
N LEU A 18 6.81 -4.66 0.04
CA LEU A 18 8.08 -3.95 0.27
C LEU A 18 9.28 -4.78 -0.18
N ASN A 19 9.31 -6.08 0.13
CA ASN A 19 10.38 -6.98 -0.31
C ASN A 19 10.43 -7.12 -1.84
N LYS A 20 9.28 -7.13 -2.53
CA LYS A 20 9.22 -7.12 -4.00
C LYS A 20 9.75 -5.81 -4.56
N ALA A 21 9.33 -4.67 -4.00
CA ALA A 21 9.81 -3.36 -4.41
C ALA A 21 11.32 -3.21 -4.20
N LYS A 22 11.85 -3.70 -3.07
CA LYS A 22 13.28 -3.66 -2.75
C LYS A 22 14.15 -4.38 -3.77
N ARG A 23 13.65 -5.46 -4.39
CA ARG A 23 14.37 -6.19 -5.44
C ARG A 23 14.55 -5.34 -6.71
N LEU A 24 13.71 -4.34 -6.94
CA LEU A 24 13.83 -3.44 -8.09
C LEU A 24 15.06 -2.55 -8.00
N GLU A 25 15.55 -2.23 -6.79
CA GLU A 25 16.78 -1.45 -6.60
C GLU A 25 18.02 -2.11 -7.21
N GLY A 26 18.00 -3.43 -7.42
CA GLY A 26 19.09 -4.18 -8.06
C GLY A 26 19.06 -4.15 -9.59
N LEU A 27 18.04 -3.56 -10.21
CA LEU A 27 17.94 -3.45 -11.66
C LEU A 27 18.70 -2.23 -12.17
N ASP A 28 19.20 -2.31 -13.40
CA ASP A 28 19.85 -1.18 -14.05
C ASP A 28 18.83 -0.08 -14.45
N THR A 29 19.34 1.14 -14.68
CA THR A 29 18.49 2.28 -15.03
C THR A 29 17.73 2.09 -16.34
N THR A 30 18.31 1.38 -17.32
CA THR A 30 17.63 1.10 -18.60
C THR A 30 16.40 0.24 -18.35
N THR A 31 16.51 -0.79 -17.51
CA THR A 31 15.36 -1.61 -17.10
C THR A 31 14.34 -0.81 -16.29
N LEU A 32 14.80 -0.03 -15.30
CA LEU A 32 13.93 0.75 -14.41
C LEU A 32 13.13 1.85 -15.14
N THR A 33 13.69 2.42 -16.20
CA THR A 33 13.08 3.51 -16.97
C THR A 33 12.43 3.06 -18.28
N TRP A 34 12.50 1.77 -18.60
CA TRP A 34 11.90 1.20 -19.81
C TRP A 34 10.38 1.40 -19.83
N ARG A 35 9.85 1.72 -21.01
CA ARG A 35 8.42 1.90 -21.28
C ARG A 35 8.00 0.98 -22.41
N HIS A 36 6.84 0.36 -22.27
CA HIS A 36 6.24 -0.44 -23.34
C HIS A 36 5.76 0.43 -24.51
N GLU A 37 5.26 1.63 -24.23
CA GLU A 37 4.79 2.59 -25.22
C GLU A 37 4.97 4.04 -24.72
N GLN A 38 4.87 5.01 -25.62
CA GLN A 38 5.21 6.42 -25.35
C GLN A 38 4.47 7.02 -24.14
N ASN A 39 3.23 6.58 -23.88
CA ASN A 39 2.37 7.12 -22.83
C ASN A 39 2.23 6.20 -21.61
N ALA A 40 2.93 5.06 -21.59
CA ALA A 40 2.92 4.16 -20.45
C ALA A 40 3.93 4.59 -19.38
N TRP A 41 3.60 4.30 -18.12
CA TRP A 41 4.52 4.51 -17.00
C TRP A 41 5.62 3.44 -16.99
N ASN A 42 6.83 3.87 -16.63
CA ASN A 42 7.91 2.94 -16.27
C ASN A 42 7.80 2.51 -14.80
N ILE A 43 8.70 1.63 -14.36
CA ILE A 43 8.69 1.07 -13.01
C ILE A 43 8.80 2.18 -11.95
N LEU A 44 9.68 3.17 -12.16
CA LEU A 44 9.92 4.24 -11.21
C LEU A 44 8.70 5.16 -11.08
N GLU A 45 8.03 5.48 -12.18
CA GLU A 45 6.83 6.32 -12.17
C GLU A 45 5.65 5.64 -11.50
N CYS A 46 5.48 4.32 -11.71
CA CYS A 46 4.50 3.54 -10.97
C CYS A 46 4.74 3.61 -9.46
N LEU A 47 6.00 3.47 -9.02
CA LEU A 47 6.35 3.57 -7.60
C LEU A 47 6.13 4.98 -7.05
N GLU A 48 6.52 6.02 -7.80
CA GLU A 48 6.31 7.41 -7.41
C GLU A 48 4.83 7.73 -7.26
N HIS A 49 3.98 7.30 -8.20
CA HIS A 49 2.54 7.49 -8.10
C HIS A 49 1.94 6.88 -6.83
N LEU A 50 2.36 5.65 -6.49
CA LEU A 50 1.91 4.98 -5.26
C LEU A 50 2.39 5.72 -4.00
N ASN A 51 3.64 6.19 -4.01
CA ASN A 51 4.22 6.92 -2.89
C ASN A 51 3.52 8.28 -2.70
N LEU A 52 3.24 9.03 -3.77
CA LEU A 52 2.51 10.30 -3.71
C LEU A 52 1.12 10.13 -3.08
N TYR A 53 0.41 9.06 -3.42
CA TYR A 53 -0.87 8.74 -2.79
C TYR A 53 -0.69 8.39 -1.30
N GLY A 54 0.36 7.66 -0.96
CA GLY A 54 0.72 7.37 0.44
C GLY A 54 0.97 8.64 1.25
N ASP A 55 1.82 9.53 0.74
CA ASP A 55 2.19 10.79 1.38
C ASP A 55 0.98 11.68 1.62
N TYR A 56 -0.01 11.67 0.72
CA TYR A 56 -1.24 12.43 0.88
C TYR A 56 -2.25 11.75 1.82
N TYR A 57 -2.58 10.47 1.58
CA TYR A 57 -3.70 9.83 2.26
C TYR A 57 -3.35 9.24 3.63
N LEU A 58 -2.12 8.79 3.87
CA LEU A 58 -1.76 8.19 5.17
C LEU A 58 -1.94 9.17 6.34
N PRO A 59 -1.52 10.45 6.26
CA PRO A 59 -1.77 11.42 7.32
C PRO A 59 -3.27 11.67 7.55
N GLU A 60 -4.07 11.77 6.47
CA GLU A 60 -5.51 12.00 6.55
C GLU A 60 -6.27 10.81 7.17
N ILE A 61 -5.87 9.59 6.81
CA ILE A 61 -6.40 8.35 7.39
C ILE A 61 -6.02 8.26 8.87
N GLU A 62 -4.75 8.49 9.22
CA GLU A 62 -4.29 8.46 10.61
C GLU A 62 -5.02 9.48 11.47
N GLN A 63 -5.19 10.71 10.96
CA GLN A 63 -5.95 11.76 11.63
C GLN A 63 -7.41 11.36 11.85
N SER A 64 -8.05 10.77 10.84
CA SER A 64 -9.44 10.31 10.91
C SER A 64 -9.61 9.19 11.95
N ILE A 65 -8.66 8.25 12.00
CA ILE A 65 -8.64 7.17 13.01
C ILE A 65 -8.50 7.77 14.42
N LYS A 66 -7.55 8.68 14.64
CA LYS A 66 -7.31 9.32 15.95
C LYS A 66 -8.51 10.13 16.45
N LYS A 67 -9.27 10.73 15.54
CA LYS A 67 -10.48 11.52 15.87
C LYS A 67 -11.73 10.65 16.06
N SER A 68 -11.70 9.38 15.67
CA SER A 68 -12.87 8.50 15.75
C SER A 68 -13.22 8.15 17.19
N THR A 69 -14.52 8.12 17.47
CA THR A 69 -15.08 7.64 18.74
C THR A 69 -15.54 6.17 18.66
N THR A 70 -15.35 5.53 17.50
CA THR A 70 -15.71 4.12 17.28
C THR A 70 -14.84 3.22 18.15
N LYS A 71 -15.48 2.29 18.87
CA LYS A 71 -14.77 1.31 19.68
C LYS A 71 -14.23 0.18 18.82
N SER A 72 -13.04 -0.30 19.16
CA SER A 72 -12.49 -1.52 18.58
C SER A 72 -13.44 -2.70 18.80
N VAL A 73 -13.63 -3.52 17.77
CA VAL A 73 -14.41 -4.75 17.84
C VAL A 73 -13.50 -5.95 17.64
N THR A 74 -13.76 -7.03 18.36
CA THR A 74 -12.93 -8.25 18.31
C THR A 74 -13.12 -9.02 17.01
N ASP A 75 -14.35 -9.02 16.50
CA ASP A 75 -14.73 -9.75 15.30
C ASP A 75 -14.93 -8.78 14.14
N PHE A 76 -14.04 -8.88 13.17
CA PHE A 76 -14.11 -8.15 11.92
C PHE A 76 -15.14 -8.79 10.98
N LYS A 77 -15.90 -7.93 10.29
CA LYS A 77 -16.86 -8.29 9.24
C LYS A 77 -16.57 -7.47 7.99
N SER A 78 -16.27 -8.16 6.90
CA SER A 78 -16.09 -7.55 5.59
C SER A 78 -17.36 -6.83 5.14
N GLY A 79 -17.18 -5.67 4.53
CA GLY A 79 -18.25 -4.86 3.96
C GLY A 79 -18.18 -4.83 2.44
N TRP A 80 -19.08 -4.07 1.83
CA TRP A 80 -19.08 -3.85 0.38
C TRP A 80 -17.77 -3.21 -0.14
N LEU A 81 -17.09 -2.44 0.71
CA LEU A 81 -15.83 -1.76 0.38
C LEU A 81 -14.57 -2.59 0.69
N GLY A 82 -14.71 -3.85 1.14
CA GLY A 82 -13.57 -4.75 1.33
C GLY A 82 -13.49 -5.45 2.68
N ASN A 83 -12.28 -5.95 2.96
CA ASN A 83 -11.90 -6.84 4.06
C ASN A 83 -10.90 -6.19 5.00
#